data_AF-A0A1H3V0Y4-F1
#
_entry.id   AF-A0A1H3V0Y4-F1
#
_cell.length_a   1.000
_cell.length_b   1.000
_cell.length_c   1.000
_cell.angle_alpha   90.00
_cell.angle_beta   90.00
_cell.angle_gamma   90.00
#
_symmetry.space_group_name_H-M   'P 1'
#
loop_
_entity.id
_entity.type
_entity.pdbx_description
1 polymer ?
#
loop_
_entity_poly.entity_id
_entity_poly.type
_entity_poly.pdbx_seq_one_letter_code
_entity_poly.pdbx_strand_id
1 'polypeptide(L)'
;MTKIQRLSIFIFGILTILLSACSYKEFEDSLKDSFNKEMERDEIINTSTIPERSSEDEESGLFFVGDTISITDSDNETVEYTLQQVHFSENIHELGLKKEDFTDRSLIDDNGDIHTGYQLVTIDVKVKNIDYKGFEFDDEQDKAFLCIEPTIGFREDIEAPDGPWTLEASYFSEHQPLDQDRGKKYYWFYLGLGEEIEATVGWFVPADQIKEDPLYYIIGSGGNAEDYLYFQLTLDEDVNDND
;
A
#
# COMPACT_ATOMS: atom_id res chain seq x y z
N MET A 1 -6.23 -57.93 48.12
CA MET A 1 -7.06 -57.26 47.09
C MET A 1 -7.60 -58.32 46.15
N THR A 2 -8.92 -58.48 46.13
CA THR A 2 -9.66 -59.56 45.47
C THR A 2 -9.73 -59.35 43.95
N LYS A 3 -9.79 -60.45 43.18
CA LYS A 3 -9.84 -60.47 41.69
C LYS A 3 -10.87 -59.51 41.06
N ILE A 4 -11.91 -59.13 41.81
CA ILE A 4 -12.97 -58.20 41.38
C ILE A 4 -12.46 -56.77 41.20
N GLN A 5 -11.49 -56.30 42.01
CA GLN A 5 -10.94 -54.94 41.90
C GLN A 5 -10.07 -54.73 40.65
N ARG A 6 -9.47 -55.79 40.10
CA ARG A 6 -8.65 -55.71 38.88
C ARG A 6 -9.49 -55.62 37.60
N LEU A 7 -10.72 -56.16 37.62
CA LEU A 7 -11.63 -56.10 36.47
C LEU A 7 -12.26 -54.70 36.32
N SER A 8 -12.63 -54.05 37.43
CA SER A 8 -13.19 -52.69 37.41
C SER A 8 -12.22 -51.62 36.90
N ILE A 9 -10.92 -51.75 37.18
CA ILE A 9 -9.90 -50.78 36.71
C ILE A 9 -9.70 -50.92 35.18
N PHE A 10 -9.76 -52.14 34.64
CA PHE A 10 -9.65 -52.36 33.19
C PHE A 10 -10.86 -51.84 32.41
N ILE A 11 -12.08 -51.98 32.96
CA ILE A 11 -13.31 -51.46 32.33
C ILE A 11 -13.30 -49.92 32.32
N PHE A 12 -12.84 -49.28 33.39
CA PHE A 12 -12.74 -47.81 33.45
C PHE A 12 -11.72 -47.23 32.46
N GLY A 13 -10.57 -47.90 32.26
CA GLY A 13 -9.56 -47.47 31.29
C GLY A 13 -10.00 -47.58 29.82
N ILE A 14 -10.81 -48.60 29.48
CA ILE A 14 -11.37 -48.76 28.12
C ILE A 14 -12.47 -47.72 27.86
N LEU A 15 -13.27 -47.37 28.87
CA LEU A 15 -14.34 -46.37 28.74
C LEU A 15 -13.79 -44.96 28.43
N THR A 16 -12.64 -44.60 29.02
CA THR A 16 -11.98 -43.30 28.76
C THR A 16 -11.40 -43.17 27.35
N ILE A 17 -11.00 -44.28 26.72
CA ILE A 17 -10.47 -44.29 25.34
C ILE A 17 -11.61 -44.17 24.33
N LEU A 18 -12.77 -44.75 24.61
CA LEU A 18 -13.95 -44.67 23.73
C LEU A 18 -14.62 -43.29 23.79
N LEU A 19 -14.60 -42.61 24.94
CA LEU A 19 -15.15 -41.25 25.08
C LEU A 19 -14.28 -40.16 24.43
N SER A 20 -12.97 -40.38 24.30
CA SER A 20 -12.06 -39.44 23.63
C SER A 20 -12.09 -39.57 22.10
N ALA A 21 -12.49 -40.73 21.56
CA ALA A 21 -12.64 -40.93 20.12
C ALA A 21 -13.87 -40.22 19.52
N CYS A 22 -14.97 -40.07 20.27
CA CYS A 22 -16.13 -39.30 19.83
C CYS A 22 -15.85 -37.78 19.86
N SER A 23 -15.13 -37.31 20.87
CA SER A 23 -14.74 -35.90 20.99
C SER A 23 -13.72 -35.48 19.92
N TYR A 24 -12.83 -36.38 19.50
CA TYR A 24 -11.87 -36.07 18.43
C TYR A 24 -12.55 -35.90 17.07
N LYS A 25 -13.57 -36.72 16.76
CA LYS A 25 -14.31 -36.58 15.51
C LYS A 25 -15.11 -35.27 15.46
N GLU A 26 -15.78 -34.89 16.54
CA GLU A 26 -16.49 -33.60 16.60
C GLU A 26 -15.51 -32.41 16.52
N PHE A 27 -14.31 -32.55 17.10
CA PHE A 27 -13.25 -31.55 16.96
C PHE A 27 -12.72 -31.45 15.52
N GLU A 28 -12.41 -32.57 14.88
CA GLU A 28 -11.97 -32.65 13.48
C GLU A 28 -13.04 -32.13 12.52
N ASP A 29 -14.31 -32.49 12.75
CA ASP A 29 -15.45 -32.00 11.97
C ASP A 29 -15.67 -30.50 12.20
N SER A 30 -15.47 -29.97 13.42
CA SER A 30 -15.52 -28.51 13.67
C SER A 30 -14.35 -27.77 13.03
N LEU A 31 -13.16 -28.38 12.98
CA LEU A 31 -12.02 -27.82 12.27
C LEU A 31 -12.28 -27.81 10.78
N LYS A 32 -12.77 -28.91 10.19
CA LYS A 32 -13.13 -28.95 8.77
C LYS A 32 -14.26 -28.00 8.41
N ASP A 33 -15.28 -27.86 9.27
CA ASP A 33 -16.37 -26.91 9.05
C ASP A 33 -15.87 -25.46 9.19
N SER A 34 -14.92 -25.20 10.11
CA SER A 34 -14.26 -23.89 10.22
C SER A 34 -13.39 -23.59 9.00
N PHE A 35 -12.62 -24.56 8.51
CA PHE A 35 -11.78 -24.43 7.31
C PHE A 35 -12.61 -24.29 6.03
N ASN A 36 -13.73 -25.03 5.92
CA ASN A 36 -14.63 -24.90 4.77
C ASN A 36 -15.40 -23.57 4.79
N LYS A 37 -15.83 -23.09 5.96
CA LYS A 37 -16.38 -21.73 6.10
C LYS A 37 -15.33 -20.64 5.87
N GLU A 38 -14.05 -20.94 6.12
CA GLU A 38 -12.93 -20.04 5.80
C GLU A 38 -12.64 -19.98 4.30
N MET A 39 -12.79 -21.11 3.58
CA MET A 39 -12.70 -21.17 2.12
C MET A 39 -13.94 -20.61 1.40
N GLU A 40 -15.09 -20.52 2.08
CA GLU A 40 -16.31 -19.85 1.60
C GLU A 40 -16.40 -18.38 2.03
N ARG A 41 -15.35 -17.80 2.64
CA ARG A 41 -15.24 -16.34 2.71
C ARG A 41 -14.90 -15.86 1.30
N ASP A 42 -15.94 -15.41 0.61
CA ASP A 42 -15.96 -14.58 -0.59
C ASP A 42 -14.59 -14.48 -1.27
N GLU A 43 -14.41 -15.17 -2.41
CA GLU A 43 -13.32 -14.85 -3.34
C GLU A 43 -13.29 -13.32 -3.48
N ILE A 44 -12.26 -12.68 -2.91
CA ILE A 44 -12.08 -11.24 -3.05
C ILE A 44 -11.68 -11.06 -4.50
N ILE A 45 -12.67 -10.76 -5.35
CA ILE A 45 -12.45 -10.44 -6.75
C ILE A 45 -11.94 -9.01 -6.78
N ASN A 46 -10.71 -8.80 -7.21
CA ASN A 46 -10.17 -7.46 -7.42
C ASN A 46 -11.03 -6.70 -8.44
N THR A 47 -11.53 -5.53 -8.04
CA THR A 47 -12.35 -4.64 -8.86
C THR A 47 -11.57 -3.48 -9.46
N SER A 48 -10.27 -3.35 -9.14
CA SER A 48 -9.40 -2.29 -9.66
C SER A 48 -9.37 -2.32 -11.19
N THR A 49 -9.52 -1.17 -11.82
CA THR A 49 -9.30 -1.02 -13.26
C THR A 49 -8.69 0.35 -13.50
N ILE A 50 -7.59 0.39 -14.25
CA ILE A 50 -6.97 1.64 -14.66
C ILE A 50 -7.68 2.13 -15.93
N PRO A 51 -8.20 3.36 -15.96
CA PRO A 51 -8.88 3.87 -17.15
C PRO A 51 -7.97 3.96 -18.39
N GLU A 52 -8.53 3.86 -19.60
CA GLU A 52 -7.76 3.87 -20.86
C GLU A 52 -7.43 5.28 -21.38
N ARG A 53 -8.12 6.32 -20.90
CA ARG A 53 -7.98 7.70 -21.38
C ARG A 53 -8.14 8.67 -20.22
N SER A 54 -7.27 9.68 -20.16
CA SER A 54 -7.58 10.93 -19.47
C SER A 54 -8.70 11.63 -20.22
N SER A 55 -9.86 11.83 -19.61
CA SER A 55 -10.85 12.77 -20.14
C SER A 55 -10.57 14.16 -19.58
N GLU A 56 -10.85 15.18 -20.39
CA GLU A 56 -10.93 16.58 -19.92
C GLU A 56 -12.03 16.77 -18.85
N ASP A 57 -12.86 15.74 -18.63
CA ASP A 57 -13.83 15.63 -17.54
C ASP A 57 -13.21 14.83 -16.37
N GLU A 58 -13.41 15.31 -15.13
CA GLU A 58 -12.87 14.77 -13.85
C GLU A 58 -13.23 13.28 -13.56
N GLU A 59 -14.02 12.63 -14.41
CA GLU A 59 -14.46 11.24 -14.23
C GLU A 59 -13.45 10.16 -14.68
N SER A 60 -12.33 10.54 -15.31
CA SER A 60 -11.43 9.54 -15.91
C SER A 60 -10.50 8.82 -14.94
N GLY A 61 -10.40 9.19 -13.66
CA GLY A 61 -9.58 8.49 -12.67
C GLY A 61 -8.08 8.36 -12.99
N LEU A 62 -7.61 8.91 -14.12
CA LEU A 62 -6.25 8.81 -14.64
C LEU A 62 -5.72 10.21 -14.96
N PHE A 63 -4.59 10.55 -14.35
CA PHE A 63 -3.99 11.88 -14.31
C PHE A 63 -2.48 11.80 -14.64
N PHE A 64 -1.86 12.94 -14.90
CA PHE A 64 -0.44 13.05 -15.27
C PHE A 64 0.32 14.04 -14.39
N VAL A 65 1.64 14.13 -14.63
CA VAL A 65 2.50 15.14 -14.01
C VAL A 65 1.96 16.54 -14.31
N GLY A 66 1.80 17.34 -13.25
CA GLY A 66 1.21 18.68 -13.27
C GLY A 66 -0.28 18.71 -12.90
N ASP A 67 -0.97 17.58 -12.98
CA ASP A 67 -2.39 17.50 -12.64
C ASP A 67 -2.62 17.45 -11.11
N THR A 68 -3.85 17.80 -10.71
CA THR A 68 -4.30 17.72 -9.32
C THR A 68 -5.54 16.86 -9.23
N ILE A 69 -5.51 15.88 -8.32
CA ILE A 69 -6.61 15.01 -7.95
C ILE A 69 -7.28 15.59 -6.72
N SER A 70 -8.61 15.71 -6.74
CA SER A 70 -9.42 16.06 -5.57
C SER A 70 -10.20 14.84 -5.10
N ILE A 71 -9.97 14.41 -3.86
CA ILE A 71 -10.77 13.39 -3.20
C ILE A 71 -11.76 14.09 -2.28
N THR A 72 -13.03 13.82 -2.46
CA THR A 72 -14.09 14.32 -1.59
C THR A 72 -14.75 13.15 -0.88
N ASP A 73 -14.81 13.21 0.44
CA ASP A 73 -15.41 12.16 1.25
C ASP A 73 -16.95 12.24 1.30
N SER A 74 -17.58 11.34 2.05
CA SER A 74 -19.05 11.31 2.19
C SER A 74 -19.65 12.54 2.88
N ASP A 75 -18.84 13.28 3.64
CA ASP A 75 -19.26 14.49 4.35
C ASP A 75 -19.06 15.76 3.49
N ASN A 76 -18.61 15.58 2.23
CA ASN A 76 -18.21 16.63 1.29
C ASN A 76 -16.98 17.42 1.75
N GLU A 77 -16.07 16.77 2.46
CA GLU A 77 -14.77 17.34 2.81
C GLU A 77 -13.70 16.87 1.81
N THR A 78 -12.78 17.77 1.43
CA THR A 78 -11.88 17.58 0.29
C THR A 78 -10.40 17.62 0.66
N VAL A 79 -9.63 16.70 0.05
CA VAL A 79 -8.16 16.71 0.02
C VAL A 79 -7.68 16.74 -1.42
N GLU A 80 -6.69 17.57 -1.71
CA GLU A 80 -6.05 17.68 -3.03
C GLU A 80 -4.66 17.02 -3.02
N TYR A 81 -4.35 16.28 -4.09
CA TYR A 81 -3.04 15.70 -4.37
C TYR A 81 -2.55 16.21 -5.73
N THR A 82 -1.39 16.84 -5.78
CA THR A 82 -0.76 17.31 -7.03
C THR A 82 0.53 16.54 -7.27
N LEU A 83 0.66 15.89 -8.43
CA LEU A 83 1.93 15.31 -8.86
C LEU A 83 2.77 16.39 -9.54
N GLN A 84 3.86 16.81 -8.90
CA GLN A 84 4.68 17.92 -9.40
C GLN A 84 5.76 17.46 -10.37
N GLN A 85 6.43 16.36 -10.06
CA GLN A 85 7.55 15.84 -10.84
C GLN A 85 7.74 14.34 -10.64
N VAL A 86 8.35 13.68 -11.62
CA VAL A 86 8.82 12.30 -11.55
C VAL A 86 10.28 12.26 -11.98
N HIS A 87 11.11 11.50 -11.27
CA HIS A 87 12.50 11.26 -11.62
C HIS A 87 12.79 9.77 -11.65
N PHE A 88 13.57 9.35 -12.64
CA PHE A 88 14.06 7.99 -12.78
C PHE A 88 15.58 8.03 -12.71
N SER A 89 16.20 7.30 -11.79
CA SER A 89 17.64 7.35 -11.56
C SER A 89 18.23 5.98 -11.29
N GLU A 90 19.42 5.73 -11.84
CA GLU A 90 20.22 4.52 -11.59
C GLU A 90 21.19 4.71 -10.40
N ASN A 91 21.30 5.93 -9.86
CA ASN A 91 22.18 6.25 -8.75
C ASN A 91 21.57 7.30 -7.81
N ILE A 92 21.39 6.93 -6.53
CA ILE A 92 20.70 7.77 -5.54
C ILE A 92 21.39 9.13 -5.29
N HIS A 93 22.69 9.25 -5.56
CA HIS A 93 23.43 10.50 -5.38
C HIS A 93 23.07 11.55 -6.44
N GLU A 94 22.50 11.16 -7.59
CA GLU A 94 21.98 12.10 -8.59
C GLU A 94 20.85 12.95 -8.04
N LEU A 95 20.10 12.39 -7.07
CA LEU A 95 19.02 13.05 -6.35
C LEU A 95 19.48 13.65 -5.01
N GLY A 96 20.79 13.61 -4.72
CA GLY A 96 21.35 14.09 -3.46
C GLY A 96 21.01 13.24 -2.23
N LEU A 97 20.49 12.03 -2.43
CA LEU A 97 20.07 11.11 -1.37
C LEU A 97 21.24 10.27 -0.86
N LYS A 98 21.11 9.75 0.36
CA LYS A 98 22.07 8.85 0.99
C LYS A 98 21.41 7.50 1.26
N LYS A 99 22.24 6.46 1.31
CA LYS A 99 21.79 5.09 1.61
C LYS A 99 21.05 4.99 2.94
N GLU A 100 21.38 5.85 3.92
CA GLU A 100 20.71 5.87 5.22
C GLU A 100 19.27 6.38 5.18
N ASP A 101 18.90 7.11 4.13
CA ASP A 101 17.58 7.72 3.96
C ASP A 101 16.51 6.69 3.56
N PHE A 102 16.95 5.50 3.12
CA PHE A 102 16.06 4.43 2.67
C PHE A 102 15.74 3.42 3.78
N THR A 103 14.51 2.91 3.76
CA THR A 103 14.04 1.83 4.64
C THR A 103 14.65 0.50 4.22
N ASP A 104 14.62 0.19 2.92
CA ASP A 104 15.36 -0.92 2.32
C ASP A 104 16.63 -0.40 1.63
N ARG A 105 17.77 -0.91 2.08
CA ARG A 105 19.11 -0.53 1.60
C ARG A 105 19.78 -1.66 0.84
N SER A 106 19.09 -2.79 0.68
CA SER A 106 19.63 -4.02 0.11
C SER A 106 19.92 -3.92 -1.38
N LEU A 107 19.33 -2.93 -2.06
CA LEU A 107 19.48 -2.66 -3.48
C LEU A 107 20.43 -1.49 -3.79
N ILE A 108 21.10 -0.93 -2.78
CA ILE A 108 21.95 0.26 -2.92
C ILE A 108 23.39 -0.10 -2.58
N ASP A 109 24.32 0.10 -3.51
CA ASP A 109 25.75 -0.04 -3.28
C ASP A 109 26.33 1.17 -2.53
N ASP A 110 27.52 1.02 -1.96
CA ASP A 110 28.13 2.08 -1.13
C ASP A 110 28.53 3.35 -1.93
N ASN A 111 28.61 3.25 -3.25
CA ASN A 111 28.80 4.38 -4.16
C ASN A 111 27.49 5.01 -4.64
N GLY A 112 26.35 4.56 -4.13
CA GLY A 112 25.01 5.03 -4.48
C GLY A 112 24.40 4.37 -5.72
N ASP A 113 25.14 3.49 -6.40
CA ASP A 113 24.59 2.74 -7.55
C ASP A 113 23.48 1.82 -7.08
N ILE A 114 22.43 1.70 -7.90
CA ILE A 114 21.33 0.79 -7.66
C ILE A 114 21.66 -0.55 -8.31
N HIS A 115 21.36 -1.65 -7.63
CA HIS A 115 21.63 -3.00 -8.10
C HIS A 115 21.09 -3.23 -9.52
N THR A 116 21.88 -3.94 -10.33
CA THR A 116 21.54 -4.26 -11.72
C THR A 116 20.17 -4.93 -11.81
N GLY A 117 19.28 -4.35 -12.62
CA GLY A 117 17.90 -4.81 -12.82
C GLY A 117 16.85 -3.95 -12.13
N TYR A 118 17.25 -3.00 -11.28
CA TYR A 118 16.36 -2.03 -10.65
C TYR A 118 16.72 -0.60 -11.00
N GLN A 119 15.75 0.29 -10.85
CA GLN A 119 15.91 1.74 -10.95
C GLN A 119 15.15 2.39 -9.79
N LEU A 120 15.63 3.54 -9.31
CA LEU A 120 14.89 4.36 -8.35
C LEU A 120 13.95 5.26 -9.14
N VAL A 121 12.66 5.17 -8.82
CA VAL A 121 11.66 6.14 -9.24
C VAL A 121 11.33 7.00 -8.05
N THR A 122 11.42 8.32 -8.17
CA THR A 122 10.93 9.26 -7.16
C THR A 122 9.88 10.20 -7.73
N ILE A 123 8.90 10.57 -6.92
CA ILE A 123 7.92 11.60 -7.25
C ILE A 123 7.98 12.73 -6.24
N ASP A 124 7.74 13.95 -6.70
CA ASP A 124 7.43 15.08 -5.84
C ASP A 124 5.91 15.27 -5.84
N VAL A 125 5.31 15.14 -4.66
CA VAL A 125 3.86 15.23 -4.45
C VAL A 125 3.56 16.35 -3.47
N LYS A 126 2.51 17.11 -3.79
CA LYS A 126 1.93 18.09 -2.88
C LYS A 126 0.58 17.61 -2.39
N VAL A 127 0.38 17.61 -1.08
CA VAL A 127 -0.91 17.28 -0.45
C VAL A 127 -1.45 18.54 0.21
N LYS A 128 -2.71 18.87 -0.06
CA LYS A 128 -3.36 20.05 0.50
C LYS A 128 -4.70 19.68 1.13
N ASN A 129 -4.85 20.05 2.38
CA ASN A 129 -6.12 19.94 3.08
C ASN A 129 -6.99 21.13 2.68
N ILE A 130 -8.09 20.92 1.96
CA ILE A 130 -9.01 22.01 1.62
C ILE A 130 -9.90 22.30 2.82
N ASP A 131 -10.63 21.30 3.27
CA ASP A 131 -11.53 21.37 4.42
C ASP A 131 -11.76 20.01 5.10
N TYR A 132 -10.92 19.01 4.81
CA TYR A 132 -10.95 17.67 5.40
C TYR A 132 -10.65 17.72 6.90
N LYS A 133 -11.53 17.08 7.67
CA LYS A 133 -11.38 16.84 9.11
C LYS A 133 -11.17 15.36 9.38
N GLY A 134 -11.86 14.51 8.63
CA GLY A 134 -11.67 13.06 8.69
C GLY A 134 -11.99 12.43 10.04
N PHE A 135 -11.54 11.19 10.21
CA PHE A 135 -11.85 10.38 11.39
C PHE A 135 -10.98 10.68 12.62
N GLU A 136 -9.75 11.13 12.40
CA GLU A 136 -8.76 11.46 13.43
C GLU A 136 -8.44 12.96 13.41
N PHE A 137 -9.46 13.80 13.56
CA PHE A 137 -9.29 15.24 13.70
C PHE A 137 -8.82 15.62 15.10
N ASP A 138 -7.76 16.42 15.19
CA ASP A 138 -7.33 17.04 16.43
C ASP A 138 -8.08 18.38 16.60
N ASP A 139 -9.17 18.36 17.37
CA ASP A 139 -9.97 19.56 17.68
C ASP A 139 -9.17 20.65 18.44
N GLU A 140 -8.11 20.28 19.16
CA GLU A 140 -7.29 21.26 19.91
C GLU A 140 -6.34 22.00 18.98
N GLN A 141 -5.84 21.31 17.95
CA GLN A 141 -4.89 21.86 16.96
C GLN A 141 -5.55 22.32 15.66
N ASP A 142 -6.82 22.00 15.44
CA ASP A 142 -7.56 22.24 14.19
C ASP A 142 -6.87 21.57 12.99
N LYS A 143 -6.46 20.30 13.16
CA LYS A 143 -5.69 19.54 12.16
C LYS A 143 -6.25 18.15 11.90
N ALA A 144 -6.31 17.79 10.62
CA ALA A 144 -6.64 16.44 10.19
C ALA A 144 -5.39 15.57 10.08
N PHE A 145 -5.55 14.29 10.38
CA PHE A 145 -4.54 13.26 10.13
C PHE A 145 -4.64 12.78 8.68
N LEU A 146 -3.59 13.02 7.90
CA LEU A 146 -3.52 12.72 6.47
C LEU A 146 -2.28 11.88 6.16
N CYS A 147 -2.25 11.29 4.96
CA CYS A 147 -1.11 10.57 4.44
C CYS A 147 -0.64 11.06 3.07
N ILE A 148 0.63 10.82 2.79
CA ILE A 148 1.15 10.67 1.44
C ILE A 148 0.98 9.19 1.09
N GLU A 149 0.45 8.91 -0.09
CA GLU A 149 0.20 7.54 -0.52
C GLU A 149 1.54 6.84 -0.78
N PRO A 150 1.75 5.61 -0.27
CA PRO A 150 3.04 4.94 -0.35
C PRO A 150 3.15 3.97 -1.54
N THR A 151 2.12 3.84 -2.36
CA THR A 151 2.02 2.72 -3.31
C THR A 151 2.09 3.14 -4.77
N ILE A 152 2.80 2.34 -5.56
CA ILE A 152 2.79 2.37 -7.02
C ILE A 152 2.50 0.96 -7.55
N GLY A 153 2.18 0.82 -8.83
CA GLY A 153 2.07 -0.49 -9.45
C GLY A 153 2.02 -0.42 -10.98
N PHE A 154 2.23 -1.56 -11.61
CA PHE A 154 1.99 -1.75 -13.04
C PHE A 154 0.55 -2.17 -13.27
N ARG A 155 0.02 -1.88 -14.47
CA ARG A 155 -1.38 -2.19 -14.80
C ARG A 155 -1.73 -3.67 -14.60
N GLU A 156 -0.90 -4.57 -15.12
CA GLU A 156 -1.16 -6.02 -15.02
C GLU A 156 -1.21 -6.51 -13.56
N ASP A 157 -0.40 -5.91 -12.69
CA ASP A 157 -0.31 -6.23 -11.27
C ASP A 157 -1.47 -5.61 -10.47
N ILE A 158 -1.84 -4.37 -10.78
CA ILE A 158 -2.96 -3.65 -10.15
C ILE A 158 -4.29 -4.30 -10.52
N GLU A 159 -4.48 -4.73 -11.76
CA GLU A 159 -5.71 -5.33 -12.27
C GLU A 159 -5.75 -6.86 -12.11
N ALA A 160 -4.72 -7.46 -11.49
CA ALA A 160 -4.64 -8.90 -11.29
C ALA A 160 -5.87 -9.41 -10.51
N PRO A 161 -6.53 -10.51 -10.92
CA PRO A 161 -7.74 -11.01 -10.25
C PRO A 161 -7.56 -11.35 -8.76
N ASP A 162 -6.34 -11.70 -8.37
CA ASP A 162 -5.92 -12.01 -7.00
C ASP A 162 -5.14 -10.87 -6.31
N GLY A 163 -5.08 -9.70 -6.96
CA GLY A 163 -4.45 -8.47 -6.47
C GLY A 163 -5.42 -7.53 -5.73
N PRO A 164 -5.14 -6.20 -5.71
CA PRO A 164 -4.07 -5.51 -6.44
C PRO A 164 -2.69 -5.79 -5.83
N TRP A 165 -1.69 -6.03 -6.70
CA TRP A 165 -0.28 -6.13 -6.29
C TRP A 165 0.41 -4.78 -6.51
N THR A 166 1.02 -4.25 -5.45
CA THR A 166 1.65 -2.93 -5.45
C THR A 166 3.08 -3.00 -4.91
N LEU A 167 3.87 -1.97 -5.24
CA LEU A 167 5.17 -1.72 -4.63
C LEU A 167 5.04 -0.62 -3.58
N GLU A 168 5.56 -0.89 -2.39
CA GLU A 168 5.61 0.05 -1.28
C GLU A 168 6.86 0.93 -1.36
N ALA A 169 6.72 2.18 -0.96
CA ALA A 169 7.80 3.14 -1.02
C ALA A 169 8.96 2.79 -0.08
N SER A 170 10.16 2.95 -0.61
CA SER A 170 11.43 2.69 0.06
C SER A 170 12.08 3.97 0.60
N TYR A 171 11.62 5.14 0.15
CA TYR A 171 12.13 6.46 0.54
C TYR A 171 11.01 7.47 0.69
N PHE A 172 11.12 8.32 1.72
CA PHE A 172 10.29 9.50 1.92
C PHE A 172 11.19 10.64 2.41
N SER A 173 11.02 11.82 1.82
CA SER A 173 11.65 13.03 2.35
C SER A 173 11.10 13.31 3.75
N GLU A 174 11.98 13.62 4.69
CA GLU A 174 11.59 13.94 6.08
C GLU A 174 10.53 15.06 6.10
N HIS A 175 9.34 14.76 6.63
CA HIS A 175 8.33 15.77 6.94
C HIS A 175 8.03 15.83 8.44
N GLN A 176 7.97 17.04 9.00
CA GLN A 176 7.57 17.23 10.40
C GLN A 176 6.11 16.78 10.61
N PRO A 177 5.71 16.26 11.79
CA PRO A 177 6.44 16.21 13.06
C PRO A 177 6.77 14.80 13.59
N LEU A 178 6.69 13.73 12.80
CA LEU A 178 6.92 12.36 13.29
C LEU A 178 8.39 11.92 13.23
N ASP A 179 9.29 12.75 13.78
CA ASP A 179 10.74 12.49 13.88
C ASP A 179 11.13 11.32 14.81
N GLN A 180 10.17 10.64 15.45
CA GLN A 180 10.46 9.64 16.49
C GLN A 180 10.27 8.18 16.08
N ASP A 181 9.54 7.91 14.99
CA ASP A 181 9.27 6.54 14.50
C ASP A 181 9.73 6.39 13.05
N ARG A 182 11.05 6.51 12.85
CA ARG A 182 11.74 6.13 11.60
C ARG A 182 11.43 4.66 11.28
N GLY A 183 10.34 4.41 10.55
CA GLY A 183 10.03 3.12 9.96
C GLY A 183 8.56 2.65 9.98
N LYS A 184 7.63 3.34 10.67
CA LYS A 184 6.22 2.86 10.72
C LYS A 184 5.13 3.87 10.39
N LYS A 185 5.42 5.18 10.43
CA LYS A 185 4.41 6.23 10.21
C LYS A 185 4.95 7.46 9.47
N TYR A 186 6.07 7.32 8.78
CA TYR A 186 6.78 8.47 8.20
C TYR A 186 6.03 9.11 7.02
N TYR A 187 4.93 8.51 6.54
CA TYR A 187 4.08 9.03 5.47
C TYR A 187 2.77 9.62 5.99
N TRP A 188 2.56 9.64 7.32
CA TRP A 188 1.41 10.27 7.96
C TRP A 188 1.78 11.60 8.60
N PHE A 189 0.91 12.60 8.52
CA PHE A 189 1.14 13.94 9.08
C PHE A 189 -0.17 14.61 9.49
N TYR A 190 -0.04 15.70 10.24
CA TYR A 190 -1.17 16.55 10.62
C TYR A 190 -1.16 17.82 9.80
N LEU A 191 -2.27 18.09 9.11
CA LEU A 191 -2.44 19.25 8.25
C LEU A 191 -3.70 20.03 8.65
N GLY A 192 -3.56 21.31 8.94
CA GLY A 192 -4.67 22.21 9.21
C GLY A 192 -5.47 22.53 7.96
N LEU A 193 -6.67 23.08 8.13
CA LEU A 193 -7.54 23.48 7.03
C LEU A 193 -6.86 24.56 6.16
N GLY A 194 -6.75 24.31 4.86
CA GLY A 194 -6.06 25.17 3.90
C GLY A 194 -4.53 25.06 3.92
N GLU A 195 -3.93 24.27 4.80
CA GLU A 195 -2.49 24.00 4.80
C GLU A 195 -2.12 22.99 3.69
N GLU A 196 -0.87 23.05 3.24
CA GLU A 196 -0.29 22.12 2.26
C GLU A 196 1.10 21.66 2.69
N ILE A 197 1.50 20.48 2.20
CA ILE A 197 2.82 19.91 2.39
C ILE A 197 3.35 19.36 1.07
N GLU A 198 4.65 19.48 0.86
CA GLU A 198 5.37 18.89 -0.26
C GLU A 198 6.27 17.78 0.27
N ALA A 199 6.33 16.66 -0.45
CA ALA A 199 7.19 15.54 -0.12
C ALA A 199 7.68 14.83 -1.37
N THR A 200 8.89 14.27 -1.26
CA THR A 200 9.43 13.35 -2.24
C THR A 200 9.24 11.92 -1.74
N VAL A 201 8.70 11.04 -2.58
CA VAL A 201 8.53 9.60 -2.30
C VAL A 201 9.31 8.80 -3.32
N GLY A 202 9.89 7.66 -2.94
CA GLY A 202 10.71 6.86 -3.83
C GLY A 202 10.56 5.34 -3.70
N TRP A 203 10.70 4.63 -4.82
CA TRP A 203 10.56 3.18 -4.95
C TRP A 203 11.69 2.58 -5.79
N PHE A 204 12.12 1.37 -5.42
CA PHE A 204 12.93 0.54 -6.32
C PHE A 204 12.01 -0.27 -7.22
N VAL A 205 12.16 -0.10 -8.52
CA VAL A 205 11.27 -0.70 -9.53
C VAL A 205 12.09 -1.50 -10.54
N PRO A 206 11.61 -2.66 -11.03
CA PRO A 206 12.28 -3.42 -12.08
C PRO A 206 12.49 -2.57 -13.35
N ALA A 207 13.74 -2.40 -13.75
CA ALA A 207 14.14 -1.50 -14.83
C ALA A 207 13.78 -2.01 -16.24
N ASP A 208 13.53 -3.31 -16.37
CA ASP A 208 12.99 -3.94 -17.59
C ASP A 208 11.50 -3.66 -17.74
N GLN A 209 10.72 -3.83 -16.67
CA GLN A 209 9.26 -3.64 -16.70
C GLN A 209 8.86 -2.19 -16.99
N ILE A 210 9.57 -1.19 -16.43
CA ILE A 210 9.31 0.24 -16.70
C ILE A 210 9.42 0.59 -18.20
N LYS A 211 10.24 -0.14 -18.96
CA LYS A 211 10.42 0.12 -20.41
C LYS A 211 9.28 -0.45 -21.25
N GLU A 212 8.55 -1.42 -20.71
CA GLU A 212 7.50 -2.15 -21.41
C GLU A 212 6.13 -1.62 -21.02
N ASP A 213 5.92 -1.34 -19.73
CA ASP A 213 4.62 -0.97 -19.16
C ASP A 213 4.67 0.35 -18.38
N PRO A 214 3.62 1.19 -18.48
CA PRO A 214 3.49 2.37 -17.65
C PRO A 214 3.38 2.00 -16.17
N LEU A 215 4.02 2.80 -15.34
CA LEU A 215 3.94 2.73 -13.89
C LEU A 215 2.92 3.74 -13.38
N TYR A 216 2.14 3.39 -12.35
CA TYR A 216 1.07 4.23 -11.82
C TYR A 216 1.26 4.48 -10.33
N TYR A 217 1.16 5.73 -9.92
CA TYR A 217 1.06 6.15 -8.52
C TYR A 217 -0.41 6.17 -8.11
N ILE A 218 -0.72 5.48 -7.00
CA ILE A 218 -2.09 5.15 -6.62
C ILE A 218 -2.52 6.06 -5.47
N ILE A 219 -3.63 6.75 -5.66
CA ILE A 219 -4.27 7.59 -4.66
C ILE A 219 -5.51 6.87 -4.11
N GLY A 220 -5.66 6.88 -2.77
CA GLY A 220 -6.73 6.14 -2.09
C GLY A 220 -6.38 4.67 -1.79
N SER A 221 -5.09 4.32 -1.78
CA SER A 221 -4.64 2.91 -1.71
C SER A 221 -5.05 2.19 -0.42
N GLY A 222 -5.33 2.93 0.65
CA GLY A 222 -5.89 2.40 1.90
C GLY A 222 -7.40 2.11 1.88
N GLY A 223 -8.11 2.49 0.82
CA GLY A 223 -9.55 2.30 0.63
C GLY A 223 -9.93 1.08 -0.20
N ASN A 224 -11.10 1.11 -0.83
CA ASN A 224 -11.51 0.05 -1.76
C ASN A 224 -10.82 0.25 -3.12
N ALA A 225 -10.48 -0.88 -3.75
CA ALA A 225 -9.89 -0.94 -5.09
C ALA A 225 -10.63 -0.15 -6.18
N GLU A 226 -11.97 -0.11 -6.10
CA GLU A 226 -12.82 0.64 -7.05
C GLU A 226 -12.73 2.16 -6.91
N ASP A 227 -12.22 2.67 -5.78
CA ASP A 227 -12.12 4.10 -5.49
C ASP A 227 -10.72 4.65 -5.84
N TYR A 228 -9.83 3.81 -6.36
CA TYR A 228 -8.45 4.20 -6.68
C TYR A 228 -8.41 5.21 -7.84
N LEU A 229 -7.58 6.22 -7.66
CA LEU A 229 -7.23 7.20 -8.68
C LEU A 229 -5.74 7.06 -8.99
N TYR A 230 -5.36 7.34 -10.23
CA TYR A 230 -4.03 7.00 -10.73
C TYR A 230 -3.35 8.21 -11.33
N PHE A 231 -2.10 8.44 -10.97
CA PHE A 231 -1.18 9.23 -11.78
C PHE A 231 -0.32 8.29 -12.62
N GLN A 232 -0.31 8.45 -13.94
CA GLN A 232 0.65 7.75 -14.79
C GLN A 232 2.03 8.40 -14.66
N LEU A 233 3.02 7.61 -14.27
CA LEU A 233 4.41 8.03 -14.14
C LEU A 233 5.10 7.80 -15.49
N THR A 234 5.34 8.88 -16.22
CA THR A 234 6.04 8.85 -17.51
C THR A 234 7.52 9.07 -17.31
N LEU A 235 8.36 8.27 -17.97
CA LEU A 235 9.74 8.70 -18.23
C LEU A 235 9.68 10.01 -19.03
N ASP A 236 10.45 11.00 -18.61
CA ASP A 236 10.76 12.16 -19.45
C ASP A 236 11.48 11.64 -20.70
N GLU A 237 10.72 11.28 -21.74
CA GLU A 237 11.26 11.26 -23.08
C GLU A 237 11.56 12.71 -23.42
N ASP A 238 12.85 13.04 -23.46
CA ASP A 238 13.44 14.31 -23.91
C ASP A 238 12.41 15.22 -24.60
N VAL A 239 12.00 16.27 -23.90
CA VAL A 239 11.48 17.50 -24.53
C VAL A 239 12.67 18.16 -25.25
N ASN A 240 13.15 17.52 -26.32
CA ASN A 240 14.14 18.00 -27.26
C ASN A 240 13.95 17.25 -28.59
N ASP A 241 12.98 17.71 -29.38
CA ASP A 241 13.21 18.13 -30.77
C ASP A 241 11.85 18.40 -31.43
N ASN A 242 11.50 19.68 -31.53
CA ASN A 242 10.92 20.27 -32.73
C ASN A 242 11.05 21.80 -32.65
N ASP A 243 12.19 22.27 -33.15
CA ASP A 243 12.33 23.56 -33.83
C ASP A 243 11.27 23.72 -34.95
#